data_AF-K7NR39-F1
#
_entry.id   AF-K7NR39-F1
#
_cell.length_a   1.000
_cell.length_b   1.000
_cell.length_c   1.000
_cell.angle_alpha   90.00
_cell.angle_beta   90.00
_cell.angle_gamma   90.00
#
_symmetry.space_group_name_H-M   'P 1'
#
loop_
_entity.id
_entity.type
_entity.pdbx_description
1 polymer ?
#
loop_
_entity_poly.entity_id
_entity_poly.type
_entity_poly.pdbx_seq_one_letter_code
_entity_poly.pdbx_strand_id
1 'polypeptide(L)'
;FFHLPIEEKEAYANEPKNPIGYGSKLGYSDGEEPKNPIGYGSKLGYSDGEDKSDWQDYYYNGLWPPATREMTKWPIQVSDFTEAMDEYRRE
;
A
#
# COMPACT_ATOMS: atom_id res chain seq x y z
N PHE A 1 6.47 9.54 -4.29
CA PHE A 1 6.40 8.15 -3.82
C PHE A 1 6.42 7.12 -4.97
N PHE A 2 5.37 6.98 -5.80
CA PHE A 2 5.32 5.89 -6.79
C PHE A 2 6.36 5.96 -7.93
N HIS A 3 6.96 7.13 -8.16
CA HIS A 3 8.05 7.33 -9.12
C HIS A 3 9.44 6.93 -8.57
N LEU A 4 9.54 6.55 -7.30
CA LEU A 4 10.81 6.11 -6.70
C LEU A 4 11.22 4.72 -7.21
N PRO A 5 12.53 4.39 -7.13
CA PRO A 5 13.02 3.03 -7.29
C PRO A 5 12.29 2.05 -6.36
N ILE A 6 12.19 0.79 -6.78
CA ILE A 6 11.46 -0.24 -6.03
C ILE A 6 12.10 -0.48 -4.65
N GLU A 7 13.42 -0.41 -4.57
CA GLU A 7 14.21 -0.60 -3.35
C GLU A 7 13.86 0.44 -2.27
N GLU A 8 13.53 1.66 -2.69
CA GLU A 8 13.10 2.73 -1.77
C GLU A 8 11.63 2.54 -1.35
N LYS A 9 10.76 2.09 -2.27
CA LYS A 9 9.35 1.81 -1.95
C LYS A 9 9.21 0.64 -0.98
N GLU A 10 10.09 -0.36 -1.06
CA GLU A 10 10.11 -1.54 -0.17
C GLU A 10 10.32 -1.20 1.30
N ALA A 11 11.02 -0.11 1.63
CA ALA A 11 11.15 0.36 3.01
C ALA A 11 9.79 0.64 3.67
N TYR A 12 8.77 0.93 2.85
CA TYR A 12 7.41 1.21 3.28
C TYR A 12 6.46 0.02 3.09
N ALA A 13 6.96 -1.16 2.74
CA ALA A 13 6.13 -2.33 2.47
C ALA A 13 5.27 -2.73 3.69
N ASN A 14 4.08 -3.24 3.39
CA ASN A 14 3.21 -3.89 4.37
C ASN A 14 3.77 -5.27 4.78
N GLU A 15 3.24 -5.85 5.86
CA GLU A 15 3.67 -7.15 6.41
C GLU A 15 2.64 -8.26 6.13
N PRO A 16 2.73 -8.98 4.99
CA PRO A 16 1.83 -10.09 4.71
C PRO A 16 2.14 -11.31 5.59
N LYS A 17 1.09 -12.08 5.90
CA LYS A 17 1.21 -13.35 6.61
C LYS A 17 1.87 -14.45 5.76
N ASN A 18 1.86 -14.32 4.43
CA ASN A 18 2.47 -15.23 3.45
C ASN A 18 3.00 -14.41 2.25
N PRO A 19 4.29 -14.04 2.21
CA PRO A 19 4.84 -13.27 1.10
C PRO A 19 5.00 -14.15 -0.16
N ILE A 20 4.21 -13.87 -1.19
CA ILE A 20 4.47 -14.32 -2.57
C ILE A 20 4.52 -13.04 -3.42
N GLY A 21 5.73 -12.68 -3.87
CA GLY A 21 6.03 -11.40 -4.54
C GLY A 21 6.56 -10.30 -3.60
N TYR A 22 6.87 -9.14 -4.18
CA TYR A 22 7.28 -7.94 -3.46
C TYR A 22 6.05 -7.24 -2.86
N GLY A 23 5.96 -7.15 -1.53
CA GLY A 23 4.88 -6.42 -0.85
C GLY A 23 3.45 -6.94 -1.13
N SER A 24 3.09 -8.11 -0.62
CA SER A 24 1.70 -8.61 -0.48
C SER A 24 0.80 -8.79 -1.72
N LYS A 25 0.73 -10.06 -2.14
CA LYS A 25 -0.41 -10.85 -2.65
C LYS A 25 -0.76 -10.76 -4.16
N LEU A 26 -0.35 -11.83 -4.84
CA LEU A 26 -1.15 -12.56 -5.81
C LEU A 26 -2.54 -12.86 -5.21
N GLY A 27 -3.56 -12.05 -5.54
CA GLY A 27 -4.98 -12.33 -5.29
C GLY A 27 -5.34 -12.70 -3.85
N TYR A 28 -5.96 -11.79 -3.12
CA TYR A 28 -6.81 -12.23 -2.01
C TYR A 28 -7.86 -13.16 -2.60
N SER A 29 -7.73 -14.48 -2.40
CA SER A 29 -8.90 -15.36 -2.43
C SER A 29 -9.90 -14.74 -1.46
N ASP A 30 -11.14 -14.53 -1.91
CA ASP A 30 -12.22 -13.92 -1.13
C ASP A 30 -12.14 -14.39 0.34
N GLY A 31 -11.83 -13.45 1.26
CA GLY A 31 -11.84 -13.71 2.70
C GLY A 31 -10.49 -13.71 3.46
N GLU A 32 -9.34 -13.52 2.81
CA GLU A 32 -8.04 -13.53 3.52
C GLU A 32 -7.35 -12.15 3.64
N GLU A 33 -8.01 -11.13 4.19
CA GLU A 33 -7.41 -9.80 4.33
C GLU A 33 -6.03 -9.78 5.04
N PRO A 34 -5.12 -8.86 4.65
CA PRO A 34 -3.83 -8.75 5.32
C PRO A 34 -4.07 -8.39 6.79
N LYS A 35 -3.34 -9.04 7.70
CA LYS A 35 -3.40 -8.71 9.13
C LYS A 35 -3.00 -7.26 9.40
N ASN A 36 -2.11 -6.70 8.59
CA ASN A 36 -1.78 -5.28 8.58
C ASN A 36 -1.68 -4.78 7.12
N PRO A 37 -2.71 -4.10 6.59
CA PRO A 37 -2.66 -3.52 5.24
C PRO A 37 -1.75 -2.30 5.15
N ILE A 38 -1.27 -1.76 6.27
CA ILE A 38 -0.56 -0.48 6.30
C ILE A 38 0.80 -0.60 5.61
N GLY A 39 1.01 0.25 4.60
CA GLY A 39 2.22 0.32 3.79
C GLY A 39 1.96 0.16 2.30
N TYR A 40 3.06 0.03 1.57
CA TYR A 40 3.12 -0.25 0.14
C TYR A 40 2.87 -1.73 -0.14
N GLY A 41 2.18 -2.02 -1.24
CA GLY A 41 2.03 -3.37 -1.76
C GLY A 41 1.64 -3.42 -3.23
N SER A 42 1.57 -4.63 -3.79
CA SER A 42 1.27 -4.88 -5.20
C SER A 42 0.28 -6.02 -5.33
N LYS A 43 -0.82 -5.77 -6.06
CA LYS A 43 -1.89 -6.74 -6.30
C LYS A 43 -1.94 -7.12 -7.77
N LEU A 44 -2.09 -8.41 -8.04
CA LEU A 44 -2.51 -8.90 -9.35
C LEU A 44 -4.04 -8.90 -9.41
N GLY A 45 -4.62 -8.09 -10.29
CA GLY A 45 -6.04 -8.08 -10.60
C GLY A 45 -6.34 -9.11 -11.69
N TYR A 46 -7.39 -9.91 -11.46
CA TYR A 46 -8.01 -10.72 -12.51
C TYR A 46 -9.30 -10.01 -12.92
N SER A 47 -9.40 -9.65 -14.20
CA SER A 47 -10.69 -9.25 -14.78
C SER A 47 -11.43 -10.50 -15.23
N ASP A 48 -12.60 -10.77 -14.65
CA ASP A 48 -13.45 -11.87 -15.09
C ASP A 48 -13.74 -11.74 -16.60
N GLY A 49 -13.26 -12.71 -17.37
CA GLY A 49 -13.56 -12.83 -18.81
C GLY A 49 -12.50 -12.29 -19.78
N GLU A 50 -11.37 -11.75 -19.31
CA GLU A 50 -10.23 -11.42 -20.18
C GLU A 50 -8.94 -12.05 -19.63
N ASP A 51 -8.08 -12.60 -20.50
CA ASP A 51 -6.73 -13.07 -20.18
C ASP A 51 -5.77 -11.94 -19.74
N LYS A 52 -6.30 -10.80 -19.29
CA LYS A 52 -5.55 -9.66 -18.81
C LYS A 52 -5.40 -9.76 -17.30
N SER A 53 -4.15 -9.96 -16.90
CA SER A 53 -3.75 -9.80 -15.51
C SER A 53 -3.15 -8.41 -15.35
N ASP A 54 -3.87 -7.51 -14.67
CA ASP A 54 -3.38 -6.16 -14.42
C ASP A 54 -2.59 -6.14 -13.11
N TRP A 55 -1.32 -5.72 -13.19
CA TRP A 55 -0.51 -5.47 -12.01
C TRP A 55 -0.81 -4.05 -11.51
N GLN A 56 -1.22 -3.94 -10.24
CA GLN A 56 -1.49 -2.66 -9.62
C GLN A 56 -0.71 -2.53 -8.31
N ASP A 57 0.13 -1.50 -8.26
CA ASP A 57 0.77 -1.05 -7.04
C ASP A 57 -0.19 -0.18 -6.23
N TYR A 58 -0.16 -0.33 -4.91
CA TYR A 58 -0.97 0.44 -3.97
C TYR A 58 -0.17 0.86 -2.74
N TYR A 59 -0.65 1.90 -2.06
CA TYR A 59 -0.16 2.30 -0.74
C TYR A 59 -1.37 2.57 0.14
N TYR A 60 -1.39 1.99 1.35
CA TYR A 60 -2.49 2.14 2.29
C TYR A 60 -1.97 2.62 3.65
N ASN A 61 -2.63 3.60 4.26
CA ASN A 61 -2.40 3.97 5.65
C ASN A 61 -3.68 4.58 6.22
N GLY A 62 -3.94 4.34 7.52
CA GLY A 62 -5.08 4.94 8.19
C GLY A 62 -4.90 6.45 8.30
N LEU A 63 -5.84 7.23 7.78
CA LEU A 63 -5.76 8.70 7.86
C LEU A 63 -6.43 9.26 9.13
N TRP A 64 -7.43 8.57 9.67
CA TRP A 64 -8.21 8.98 10.84
C TRP A 64 -8.64 7.77 11.70
N PRO A 65 -8.69 7.90 13.04
CA PRO A 65 -8.21 9.04 13.84
C PRO A 65 -6.69 9.22 13.74
N PRO A 66 -6.11 10.41 14.01
CA PRO A 66 -4.68 10.64 13.77
C PRO A 66 -3.79 9.71 14.61
N ALA A 67 -4.31 9.23 15.74
CA ALA A 67 -3.66 8.26 16.61
C ALA A 67 -3.49 6.86 15.99
N THR A 68 -4.24 6.50 14.95
CA THR A 68 -4.11 5.20 14.26
C THR A 68 -3.15 5.25 13.07
N ARG A 69 -2.55 6.42 12.80
CA ARG A 69 -1.56 6.58 11.73
C ARG A 69 -0.26 5.89 12.11
N GLU A 70 0.20 5.00 11.25
CA GLU A 70 1.52 4.40 11.43
C GLU A 70 2.58 5.27 10.73
N MET A 71 3.05 6.31 11.43
CA MET A 71 3.96 7.32 10.88
C MET A 71 5.31 6.75 10.40
N THR A 72 5.73 5.60 10.92
CA THR A 72 6.95 4.88 10.47
C THR A 72 6.81 4.35 9.04
N LYS A 73 5.58 4.09 8.59
CA LYS A 73 5.28 3.64 7.24
C LYS A 73 4.90 4.79 6.31
N TRP A 74 4.83 6.04 6.81
CA TRP A 74 4.58 7.22 5.96
C TRP A 74 5.84 7.57 5.18
N PRO A 75 5.73 7.93 3.88
CA PRO A 75 6.85 8.35 3.06
C PRO A 75 7.30 9.80 3.39
N ILE A 76 7.67 10.02 4.65
CA ILE A 76 8.02 11.34 5.21
C ILE A 76 9.32 11.93 4.66
N GLN A 77 10.22 11.09 4.14
CA GLN A 77 11.49 11.54 3.58
C GLN A 77 11.37 11.99 2.12
N VAL A 78 10.23 11.72 1.48
CA VAL A 78 10.11 11.83 0.03
C VAL A 78 9.35 13.07 -0.43
N SER A 79 8.63 13.75 0.46
CA SER A 79 7.97 15.04 0.21
C SER A 79 7.31 15.63 1.47
N ASP A 80 6.59 16.72 1.29
CA ASP A 80 5.52 17.28 2.14
C ASP A 80 4.30 16.33 2.30
N PHE A 81 4.45 15.02 2.10
CA PHE A 81 3.38 14.03 2.10
C PHE A 81 2.50 14.14 3.35
N THR A 82 3.12 14.42 4.50
CA THR A 82 2.39 14.59 5.75
C THR A 82 1.45 15.79 5.73
N GLU A 83 1.91 16.92 5.19
CA GLU A 83 1.15 18.16 5.06
C GLU A 83 0.03 17.98 4.03
N ALA A 84 0.33 17.44 2.86
CA ALA A 84 -0.65 17.17 1.80
C ALA A 84 -1.77 16.24 2.28
N MET A 85 -1.45 15.17 3.03
CA MET A 85 -2.47 14.27 3.60
C MET A 85 -3.25 14.94 4.75
N ASP A 86 -2.64 15.87 5.47
CA ASP A 86 -3.29 16.66 6.51
C ASP A 86 -4.21 17.76 5.97
N GLU A 87 -3.95 18.26 4.77
CA GLU A 87 -4.87 19.11 4.02
C GLU A 87 -6.01 18.26 3.44
N TYR A 88 -5.68 17.18 2.74
CA TYR A 88 -6.68 16.29 2.13
C TYR A 88 -7.72 15.76 3.13
N ARG A 89 -7.35 15.49 4.40
CA ARG A 89 -8.32 15.04 5.42
C ARG A 89 -9.30 16.14 5.87
N ARG A 90 -8.94 17.42 5.69
CA ARG A 90 -9.71 18.57 6.17
C ARG A 90 -10.80 18.97 5.18
N GLU A 91 -10.64 18.58 3.92
CA GLU A 91 -11.64 18.69 2.85
C GLU A 91 -12.65 17.54 2.91
#